data_AF-A0A972LYX6-F1
#
_entry.id   AF-A0A972LYX6-F1
#
_cell.length_a   1.000
_cell.length_b   1.000
_cell.length_c   1.000
_cell.angle_alpha   90.00
_cell.angle_beta   90.00
_cell.angle_gamma   90.00
#
_symmetry.space_group_name_H-M   'P 1'
#
loop_
_entity.id
_entity.type
_entity.pdbx_description
1 polymer ?
#
loop_
_entity_poly.entity_id
_entity_poly.type
_entity_poly.pdbx_seq_one_letter_code
_entity_poly.pdbx_strand_id
1 'polypeptide(L)'
;MNIANTIFLIIVILFWAFLIYYSILAIAGILYRIDTLIKKPREPERWPSVDIFIPAYNEEKVLFQTLDAMANIEYPGHINIYVLNDNSTDKTGEIADYYARLFPYIHHISVPEG
;
A
#
# COMPACT_ATOMS: atom_id res chain seq x y z
N MET A 1 61.60 -5.19 19.36
CA MET A 1 60.62 -4.96 18.28
C MET A 1 60.67 -3.47 17.94
N ASN A 2 60.87 -3.10 16.68
CA ASN A 2 61.03 -1.70 16.29
C ASN A 2 59.71 -0.94 16.46
N ILE A 3 59.77 0.34 16.83
CA ILE A 3 58.59 1.21 17.04
C ILE A 3 57.65 1.18 15.82
N ALA A 4 58.23 1.21 14.62
CA ALA A 4 57.48 1.09 13.37
C ALA A 4 56.68 -0.22 13.27
N ASN A 5 57.25 -1.36 13.69
CA ASN A 5 56.56 -2.65 13.68
C ASN A 5 55.40 -2.68 14.68
N THR A 6 55.59 -2.06 15.85
CA THR A 6 54.51 -1.94 16.85
C THR A 6 53.36 -1.08 16.33
N ILE A 7 53.65 0.07 15.71
CA ILE A 7 52.63 0.95 15.12
C ILE A 7 51.88 0.23 14.00
N PHE A 8 52.60 -0.46 13.11
CA PHE A 8 52.00 -1.23 12.03
C PHE A 8 51.05 -2.31 12.56
N LEU A 9 51.45 -3.07 13.59
CA LEU A 9 50.60 -4.09 14.21
C LEU A 9 49.33 -3.49 14.82
N ILE A 10 49.43 -2.33 15.48
CA ILE A 10 48.26 -1.64 16.05
C ILE A 10 47.28 -1.25 14.94
N ILE A 11 47.77 -0.67 13.84
CA ILE A 11 46.91 -0.27 12.70
C ILE A 11 46.21 -1.50 12.11
N VAL A 12 46.94 -2.60 11.90
CA VAL A 12 46.38 -3.85 11.38
C VAL A 12 45.27 -4.37 12.30
N ILE A 13 45.51 -4.39 13.62
CA ILE A 13 44.51 -4.85 14.59
C ILE A 13 43.25 -3.96 14.55
N LEU A 14 43.42 -2.63 14.52
CA LEU A 14 42.29 -1.70 14.45
C LEU A 14 41.51 -1.83 13.14
N PHE A 15 42.20 -2.03 12.01
CA PHE A 15 41.58 -2.24 10.71
C PHE A 15 40.72 -3.51 10.71
N TRP A 16 41.25 -4.63 11.21
CA TRP A 16 40.49 -5.88 11.32
C TRP A 16 39.30 -5.77 12.28
N ALA A 17 39.48 -5.08 13.41
CA ALA A 17 38.38 -4.85 14.35
C ALA A 17 37.25 -4.03 13.71
N PHE A 18 37.60 -2.99 12.94
CA PHE A 18 36.64 -2.19 12.18
C PHE A 18 35.93 -3.03 11.12
N LEU A 19 36.68 -3.81 10.32
CA LEU A 19 36.11 -4.69 9.30
C LEU A 19 35.12 -5.71 9.90
N ILE A 20 35.48 -6.33 11.02
CA ILE A 20 34.61 -7.26 11.75
C ILE A 20 33.35 -6.55 12.23
N TYR A 21 33.48 -5.37 12.84
CA TYR A 21 32.34 -4.58 13.31
C TYR A 21 31.35 -4.25 12.19
N TYR A 22 31.82 -3.73 11.06
CA TYR A 22 30.95 -3.44 9.91
C TYR A 22 30.37 -4.69 9.27
N SER A 23 31.12 -5.79 9.25
CA SER A 23 30.61 -7.08 8.75
C SER A 23 29.46 -7.60 9.60
N ILE A 24 29.57 -7.50 10.94
CA ILE A 24 28.50 -7.87 11.87
C ILE A 24 27.27 -7.00 11.64
N LEU A 25 27.43 -5.68 11.52
CA LEU A 25 26.31 -4.77 11.24
C LEU A 25 25.64 -5.06 9.88
N ALA A 26 26.43 -5.33 8.84
CA ALA A 26 25.91 -5.65 7.52
C ALA A 26 25.11 -6.96 7.55
N ILE A 27 25.65 -8.01 8.17
CA ILE A 27 24.97 -9.30 8.33
C ILE A 27 23.68 -9.12 9.14
N ALA A 28 23.74 -8.43 10.29
CA ALA A 28 22.57 -8.18 11.12
C ALA A 28 21.49 -7.40 10.35
N GLY A 29 21.88 -6.38 9.58
CA GLY A 29 20.97 -5.60 8.73
C GLY A 29 20.31 -6.45 7.64
N ILE A 30 21.07 -7.33 6.98
CA ILE A 30 20.55 -8.26 5.97
C ILE A 30 19.58 -9.25 6.63
N LEU A 31 19.93 -9.85 7.76
CA LEU A 31 19.08 -10.79 8.48
C LEU A 31 17.77 -10.12 8.94
N TYR A 32 17.84 -8.90 9.46
CA TYR A 32 16.64 -8.14 9.85
C TYR A 32 15.72 -7.85 8.67
N ARG A 33 16.31 -7.45 7.52
CA ARG A 33 15.53 -7.17 6.30
C ARG A 33 14.88 -8.44 5.77
N ILE A 34 15.61 -9.57 5.75
CA ILE A 34 15.08 -10.86 5.34
C ILE A 34 13.93 -11.29 6.26
N ASP A 35 14.09 -11.18 7.57
CA ASP A 35 13.04 -11.51 8.55
C ASP A 35 11.79 -10.64 8.34
N THR A 36 11.97 -9.34 8.09
CA THR A 36 10.87 -8.41 7.81
C THR A 36 10.16 -8.73 6.48
N LEU A 37 10.89 -9.21 5.46
CA LEU A 37 10.31 -9.59 4.17
C LEU A 37 9.61 -10.96 4.21
N ILE A 38 10.11 -11.89 5.04
CA ILE A 38 9.55 -13.25 5.17
C ILE A 38 8.36 -13.27 6.12
N LYS A 39 8.35 -12.43 7.16
CA LYS A 39 7.21 -12.30 8.06
C LYS A 39 6.04 -11.67 7.31
N LYS A 40 5.19 -12.54 6.75
CA LYS A 40 3.85 -12.12 6.34
C LYS A 40 3.14 -11.54 7.57
N PRO A 41 2.56 -10.33 7.47
CA PRO A 41 1.72 -9.82 8.53
C PRO A 41 0.65 -10.88 8.82
N ARG A 42 0.38 -11.14 10.11
CA ARG A 42 -0.70 -12.05 10.49
C ARG A 42 -1.99 -11.47 9.94
N GLU A 43 -2.70 -12.26 9.16
CA GLU A 43 -4.05 -11.91 8.75
C GLU A 43 -4.92 -11.77 10.02
N PRO A 44 -5.79 -10.77 10.08
CA PRO A 44 -6.69 -10.62 11.21
C PRO A 44 -7.67 -11.81 11.25
N GLU A 45 -8.07 -12.21 12.46
CA GLU A 45 -9.07 -13.28 12.64
C GLU A 45 -10.42 -12.92 11.97
N ARG A 46 -10.72 -11.62 11.90
CA ARG A 46 -11.86 -11.09 11.17
C ARG A 46 -11.45 -9.84 10.40
N TRP A 47 -11.75 -9.83 9.12
CA TRP A 47 -11.55 -8.65 8.27
C TRP A 47 -12.60 -7.59 8.59
N PRO A 48 -12.20 -6.32 8.77
CA PRO A 48 -13.15 -5.23 8.99
C PRO A 48 -14.01 -5.01 7.75
N SER A 49 -15.16 -4.35 7.91
CA SER A 49 -15.87 -3.80 6.76
C SER A 49 -15.14 -2.57 6.23
N VAL A 50 -15.18 -2.36 4.91
CA VAL A 50 -14.57 -1.20 4.25
C VAL A 50 -15.62 -0.47 3.44
N ASP A 51 -15.73 0.84 3.66
CA ASP A 51 -16.54 1.73 2.84
C ASP A 51 -15.62 2.58 1.97
N ILE A 52 -15.80 2.49 0.65
CA ILE A 52 -15.01 3.21 -0.35
C ILE A 52 -15.86 4.36 -0.88
N PHE A 53 -15.37 5.59 -0.78
CA PHE A 53 -16.03 6.77 -1.31
C PHE A 53 -15.31 7.25 -2.58
N ILE A 54 -16.04 7.31 -3.69
CA ILE A 54 -15.53 7.72 -5.00
C ILE A 54 -16.21 9.04 -5.37
N PRO A 55 -15.58 10.21 -5.13
CA PRO A 55 -16.08 11.47 -5.65
C PRO A 55 -16.00 11.47 -7.18
N ALA A 56 -17.06 11.92 -7.84
CA ALA A 56 -17.13 11.95 -9.30
C ALA A 56 -17.78 13.24 -9.79
N TYR A 57 -17.06 13.95 -10.68
CA TYR A 57 -17.58 15.11 -11.41
C TYR A 57 -17.07 15.08 -12.85
N ASN A 58 -17.98 14.87 -13.79
CA ASN A 58 -17.67 14.76 -15.22
C ASN A 58 -16.58 13.71 -15.55
N GLU A 59 -16.71 12.52 -14.97
CA GLU A 59 -15.80 11.39 -15.09
C GLU A 59 -16.28 10.32 -16.09
N GLU A 60 -17.14 10.65 -17.07
CA GLU A 60 -17.72 9.68 -18.03
C GLU A 60 -16.67 8.76 -18.67
N LYS A 61 -15.47 9.30 -18.94
CA LYS A 61 -14.41 8.57 -19.65
C LYS A 61 -13.69 7.53 -18.80
N VAL A 62 -13.70 7.66 -17.47
CA VAL A 62 -12.89 6.82 -16.57
C VAL A 62 -13.72 6.10 -15.52
N LEU A 63 -14.88 6.64 -15.15
CA LEU A 63 -15.71 6.06 -14.09
C LEU A 63 -16.09 4.62 -14.39
N PHE A 64 -16.36 4.29 -15.66
CA PHE A 64 -16.65 2.92 -16.07
C PHE A 64 -15.50 1.95 -15.74
N GLN A 65 -14.25 2.33 -16.08
CA GLN A 65 -13.08 1.50 -15.79
C GLN A 65 -12.82 1.38 -14.29
N THR A 66 -13.02 2.47 -13.56
CA THR A 66 -12.91 2.48 -12.10
C THR A 66 -13.92 1.52 -11.46
N LEU A 67 -15.19 1.59 -11.84
CA LEU A 67 -16.23 0.75 -11.25
C LEU A 67 -16.12 -0.71 -11.68
N ASP A 68 -15.64 -1.00 -12.89
CA ASP A 68 -15.32 -2.37 -13.31
C ASP A 68 -14.19 -2.95 -12.45
N ALA A 69 -13.12 -2.18 -12.22
CA ALA A 69 -12.04 -2.60 -11.33
C ALA A 69 -12.53 -2.82 -9.89
N MET A 70 -13.39 -1.94 -9.38
CA MET A 70 -13.94 -2.05 -8.03
C MET A 70 -14.89 -3.24 -7.88
N ALA A 71 -15.68 -3.56 -8.92
CA ALA A 71 -16.55 -4.73 -8.94
C ALA A 71 -15.76 -6.04 -8.88
N ASN A 72 -14.52 -6.05 -9.38
CA ASN A 72 -13.61 -7.20 -9.37
C ASN A 72 -12.65 -7.24 -8.17
N ILE A 73 -12.81 -6.37 -7.17
CA ILE A 73 -11.96 -6.41 -5.97
C ILE A 73 -12.23 -7.68 -5.17
N GLU A 74 -11.16 -8.44 -4.93
CA GLU A 74 -11.15 -9.55 -3.97
C GLU A 74 -10.73 -9.03 -2.59
N TYR A 75 -11.71 -8.85 -1.70
CA TYR A 75 -11.47 -8.52 -0.30
C TYR A 75 -12.15 -9.54 0.60
N PRO A 76 -11.46 -10.11 1.60
CA PRO A 76 -12.04 -11.15 2.44
C PRO A 76 -13.16 -10.68 3.38
N GLY A 77 -13.27 -9.37 3.63
CA GLY A 77 -14.33 -8.77 4.43
C GLY A 77 -15.49 -8.22 3.59
N HIS A 78 -16.37 -7.44 4.22
CA HIS A 78 -17.44 -6.75 3.51
C HIS A 78 -16.95 -5.43 2.92
N ILE A 79 -17.30 -5.14 1.67
CA ILE A 79 -17.04 -3.85 1.02
C ILE A 79 -18.37 -3.20 0.65
N ASN A 80 -18.48 -1.89 0.86
CA ASN A 80 -19.44 -1.04 0.16
C ASN A 80 -18.69 0.05 -0.63
N ILE A 81 -19.22 0.45 -1.77
CA ILE A 81 -18.67 1.49 -2.62
C ILE A 81 -19.75 2.55 -2.83
N TYR A 82 -19.43 3.81 -2.53
CA TYR A 82 -20.33 4.94 -2.67
C TYR A 82 -19.76 5.90 -3.72
N VAL A 83 -20.41 5.97 -4.88
CA VAL A 83 -20.11 6.94 -5.92
C VAL A 83 -20.83 8.24 -5.57
N LEU A 84 -20.06 9.25 -5.19
CA LEU A 84 -20.56 10.57 -4.83
C LEU A 84 -20.54 11.45 -6.07
N ASN A 85 -21.65 11.49 -6.81
CA ASN A 85 -21.78 12.27 -8.03
C ASN A 85 -22.10 13.75 -7.69
N ASP A 86 -21.16 14.64 -7.99
CA ASP A 86 -21.21 16.06 -7.65
C ASP A 86 -21.86 16.90 -8.78
N ASN A 87 -23.11 16.60 -9.11
CA ASN A 87 -23.88 17.31 -10.15
C ASN A 87 -23.19 17.31 -11.53
N SER A 88 -22.65 16.15 -11.94
CA SER A 88 -22.07 15.98 -13.27
C SER A 88 -23.08 16.28 -14.38
N THR A 89 -22.62 16.87 -15.47
CA THR A 89 -23.44 17.22 -16.64
C THR A 89 -23.25 16.27 -17.82
N ASP A 90 -22.33 15.32 -17.70
CA ASP A 90 -22.07 14.24 -18.64
C ASP A 90 -22.73 12.90 -18.19
N LYS A 91 -22.33 11.77 -18.78
CA LYS A 91 -22.91 10.46 -18.44
C LYS A 91 -22.37 9.83 -17.15
N THR A 92 -21.65 10.57 -16.31
CA THR A 92 -21.13 10.06 -15.03
C THR A 92 -22.25 9.46 -14.16
N GLY A 93 -23.39 10.16 -14.05
CA GLY A 93 -24.53 9.69 -13.29
C GLY A 93 -25.14 8.40 -13.86
N GLU A 94 -25.29 8.33 -15.19
CA GLU A 94 -25.82 7.14 -15.88
C GLU A 94 -24.92 5.91 -15.64
N ILE A 95 -23.60 6.11 -15.67
CA ILE A 95 -22.62 5.04 -15.38
C ILE A 95 -22.76 4.59 -13.93
N ALA A 96 -22.83 5.52 -12.98
CA ALA A 96 -23.00 5.19 -11.56
C ALA A 96 -24.30 4.40 -11.31
N ASP A 97 -25.42 4.83 -11.90
CA ASP A 97 -26.72 4.14 -11.81
C ASP A 97 -26.71 2.75 -12.46
N TYR A 98 -25.95 2.56 -13.52
CA TYR A 98 -25.77 1.25 -14.14
C TYR A 98 -25.11 0.27 -13.16
N TYR A 99 -23.99 0.65 -12.55
CA TYR A 99 -23.30 -0.22 -11.59
C TYR A 99 -24.08 -0.43 -10.29
N ALA A 100 -24.73 0.60 -9.76
CA ALA A 100 -25.54 0.48 -8.55
C ALA A 100 -26.73 -0.49 -8.70
N ARG A 101 -27.23 -0.68 -9.93
CA ARG A 101 -28.27 -1.69 -10.23
C ARG A 101 -27.73 -3.11 -10.34
N LEU A 102 -26.49 -3.27 -10.81
CA LEU A 102 -25.88 -4.58 -11.02
C LEU A 102 -25.26 -5.15 -9.74
N PHE A 103 -24.69 -4.28 -8.90
CA PHE A 103 -23.93 -4.67 -7.72
C PHE A 103 -24.57 -4.09 -6.46
N PRO A 104 -25.16 -4.93 -5.58
CA PRO A 104 -25.87 -4.45 -4.39
C PRO A 104 -25.03 -3.65 -3.39
N TYR A 105 -23.71 -3.80 -3.45
CA TYR A 105 -22.73 -3.11 -2.60
C TYR A 105 -22.16 -1.85 -3.26
N ILE A 106 -22.60 -1.49 -4.47
CA ILE A 106 -22.29 -0.22 -5.12
C ILE A 106 -23.51 0.69 -5.00
N HIS A 107 -23.28 1.91 -4.54
CA HIS A 107 -24.32 2.90 -4.28
C HIS A 107 -23.99 4.17 -5.03
N HIS A 108 -24.97 4.70 -5.77
CA HIS A 108 -24.87 6.03 -6.37
C HIS A 108 -25.54 7.04 -5.44
N ILE A 109 -24.79 8.07 -5.06
CA ILE A 109 -25.23 9.15 -4.18
C ILE A 109 -25.09 10.47 -4.94
N SER A 110 -26.20 11.17 -5.16
CA SER A 110 -26.17 12.54 -5.70
C SER A 110 -25.85 13.53 -4.58
N VAL A 111 -24.80 14.31 -4.74
CA VAL A 111 -24.39 15.31 -3.75
C VAL A 111 -25.26 16.57 -3.90
N PRO A 112 -25.90 17.07 -2.82
CA PRO A 112 -26.70 18.29 -2.87
C PRO A 112 -25.87 19.52 -3.26
N GLU A 113 -26.50 20.51 -3.88
CA GLU A 113 -25.89 21.83 -4.09
C GLU A 113 -25.60 22.50 -2.73
N GLY A 114 -24.40 23.07 -2.60
CA GLY A 114 -23.91 23.76 -1.40
C GLY A 114 -24.16 25.26 -1.38
#